data_AF-A0A8J7LTH0-F1
#
_entry.id   AF-A0A8J7LTH0-F1
#
_cell.length_a   1.000
_cell.length_b   1.000
_cell.length_c   1.000
_cell.angle_alpha   90.00
_cell.angle_beta   90.00
_cell.angle_gamma   90.00
#
_symmetry.space_group_name_H-M   'P 1'
#
loop_
_entity.id
_entity.type
_entity.pdbx_description
1 polymer ?
#
loop_
_entity_poly.entity_id
_entity_poly.type
_entity_poly.pdbx_seq_one_letter_code
_entity_poly.pdbx_strand_id
1 'polypeptide(L)'
;MKECDEDVTSYFLRHTNFVPRNTIRFGNRIYSDIEKSRGITSDKYKKVVSDISREIANALITVASAYLVAASYDDDIGYLLEVDEQLREFLSKGPVSDRFVDEVVENMQTNLTDGFVKPLKNFIGHIGKDVFSKSELSGAIQEFTRENKDYNSMAQNFNLNRLENILWIQGLIGYRPENGGGDVSYYFSDVNEQTDLPMNHDTYVFFRA
;
A
#
# COMPACT_ATOMS: atom_id res chain seq x y z
N MET A 1 11.19 -9.71 -26.83
CA MET A 1 11.29 -8.88 -25.60
C MET A 1 10.87 -7.48 -26.00
N LYS A 2 9.80 -6.92 -25.44
CA LYS A 2 9.48 -5.50 -25.66
C LYS A 2 10.28 -4.69 -24.66
N GLU A 3 11.29 -3.98 -25.14
CA GLU A 3 11.97 -2.93 -24.39
C GLU A 3 10.93 -1.92 -23.94
N CYS A 4 10.81 -1.73 -22.63
CA CYS A 4 10.01 -0.64 -22.09
C CYS A 4 10.88 0.62 -22.17
N ASP A 5 10.69 1.39 -23.25
CA ASP A 5 11.37 2.64 -23.59
C ASP A 5 10.91 3.81 -22.68
N GLU A 6 10.73 3.51 -21.40
CA GLU A 6 10.35 4.49 -20.38
C GLU A 6 11.61 5.17 -19.82
N ASP A 7 11.61 6.50 -19.85
CA ASP A 7 12.66 7.34 -19.28
C ASP A 7 12.77 7.13 -17.76
N VAL A 8 13.98 7.33 -17.23
CA VAL A 8 14.32 7.07 -15.82
C VAL A 8 13.48 7.93 -14.86
N THR A 9 13.17 9.16 -15.25
CA THR A 9 12.37 10.12 -14.48
C THR A 9 10.92 9.67 -14.40
N SER A 10 10.30 9.33 -15.54
CA SER A 10 8.94 8.78 -15.56
C SER A 10 8.83 7.49 -14.75
N TYR A 11 9.83 6.60 -14.88
CA TYR A 11 9.91 5.40 -14.07
C TYR A 11 9.98 5.73 -12.58
N PHE A 12 10.83 6.67 -12.17
CA PHE A 12 10.95 7.08 -10.77
C PHE A 12 9.66 7.69 -10.21
N LEU A 13 9.03 8.59 -10.97
CA LEU A 13 7.80 9.27 -10.55
C LEU A 13 6.65 8.29 -10.33
N ARG A 14 6.45 7.33 -11.25
CA ARG A 14 5.47 6.24 -11.07
C ARG A 14 5.69 5.45 -9.78
N HIS A 15 6.95 5.29 -9.39
CA HIS A 15 7.37 4.44 -8.28
C HIS A 15 7.49 5.16 -6.93
N THR A 16 7.23 6.46 -6.90
CA THR A 16 7.25 7.27 -5.67
C THR A 16 5.87 7.72 -5.22
N ASN A 17 4.83 7.51 -6.03
CA ASN A 17 3.48 8.05 -5.84
C ASN A 17 3.44 9.56 -5.60
N PHE A 18 4.46 10.28 -6.04
CA PHE A 18 4.62 11.71 -5.76
C PHE A 18 4.62 12.07 -4.25
N VAL A 19 4.80 11.10 -3.35
CA VAL A 19 4.87 11.36 -1.91
C VAL A 19 6.28 11.88 -1.55
N PRO A 20 6.44 13.13 -1.07
CA PRO A 20 7.76 13.73 -0.86
C PRO A 20 8.69 12.91 0.05
N ARG A 21 8.12 12.30 1.10
CA ARG A 21 8.86 11.43 2.03
C ARG A 21 9.42 10.20 1.33
N ASN A 22 8.65 9.61 0.42
CA ASN A 22 9.10 8.47 -0.37
C ASN A 22 10.22 8.94 -1.29
N THR A 23 10.03 10.02 -2.05
CA THR A 23 11.05 10.59 -2.95
C THR A 23 12.41 10.79 -2.26
N ILE A 24 12.44 11.33 -1.03
CA ILE A 24 13.67 11.47 -0.23
C ILE A 24 14.27 10.10 0.13
N ARG A 25 13.44 9.15 0.60
CA ARG A 25 13.89 7.77 0.93
C ARG A 25 14.48 7.06 -0.29
N PHE A 26 13.85 7.20 -1.46
CA PHE A 26 14.40 6.69 -2.71
C PHE A 26 15.74 7.37 -3.05
N GLY A 27 15.80 8.70 -3.00
CA GLY A 27 17.02 9.47 -3.29
C GLY A 27 18.21 9.06 -2.43
N ASN A 28 18.02 8.92 -1.12
CA ASN A 28 19.07 8.52 -0.19
C ASN A 28 19.62 7.12 -0.49
N ARG A 29 18.75 6.17 -0.85
CA ARG A 29 19.15 4.79 -1.11
C ARG A 29 19.82 4.62 -2.47
N ILE A 30 19.33 5.32 -3.49
CA ILE A 30 19.98 5.44 -4.80
C ILE A 30 21.38 6.06 -4.63
N TYR A 31 21.50 7.12 -3.84
CA TYR A 31 22.79 7.78 -3.58
C TYR A 31 23.79 6.84 -2.90
N SER A 32 23.37 6.13 -1.84
CA SER A 32 24.20 5.09 -1.18
C SER A 32 24.68 4.03 -2.18
N ASP A 33 23.83 3.61 -3.11
CA ASP A 33 24.22 2.61 -4.10
C ASP A 33 25.17 3.17 -5.17
N ILE A 34 24.99 4.43 -5.58
CA ILE A 34 25.94 5.12 -6.49
C ILE A 34 27.32 5.24 -5.83
N GLU A 35 27.37 5.63 -4.56
CA GLU A 35 28.61 5.78 -3.80
C GLU A 35 29.39 4.46 -3.72
N LYS A 36 28.70 3.35 -3.42
CA LYS A 36 29.29 2.00 -3.35
C LYS A 36 29.73 1.48 -4.72
N SER A 37 29.08 1.91 -5.80
CA SER A 37 29.26 1.35 -7.15
C SER A 37 30.13 2.20 -8.08
N ARG A 38 30.48 3.43 -7.68
CA ARG A 38 31.11 4.46 -8.54
C ARG A 38 30.35 4.73 -9.84
N GLY A 39 29.02 4.75 -9.75
CA GLY A 39 28.11 4.96 -10.88
C GLY A 39 26.94 3.97 -10.89
N ILE A 40 25.88 4.29 -11.61
CA ILE A 40 24.70 3.43 -11.75
C ILE A 40 24.26 3.38 -13.21
N THR A 41 24.07 2.17 -13.74
CA THR A 41 23.45 1.99 -15.05
C THR A 41 21.94 2.18 -14.94
N SER A 42 21.26 2.47 -16.05
CA SER A 42 19.79 2.57 -16.10
C SER A 42 19.12 1.33 -15.51
N ASP A 43 19.60 0.13 -15.84
CA ASP A 43 19.02 -1.13 -15.33
C ASP A 43 19.18 -1.28 -13.83
N LYS A 44 20.35 -0.91 -13.29
CA LYS A 44 20.59 -0.96 -11.85
C LYS A 44 19.75 0.09 -11.12
N TYR A 45 19.57 1.26 -11.69
CA TYR A 45 18.68 2.30 -11.16
C TYR A 45 17.23 1.80 -11.11
N LYS A 46 16.72 1.28 -12.23
CA LYS A 46 15.37 0.71 -12.33
C LYS A 46 15.18 -0.41 -11.32
N LYS A 47 16.19 -1.26 -11.09
CA LYS A 47 16.15 -2.30 -10.05
C LYS A 47 16.12 -1.75 -8.62
N VAL A 48 16.93 -0.74 -8.29
CA VAL A 48 16.94 -0.15 -6.93
C VAL A 48 15.61 0.53 -6.63
N VAL A 49 15.12 1.35 -7.56
CA VAL A 49 13.75 1.89 -7.50
C VAL A 49 12.76 0.73 -7.42
N SER A 50 13.04 -0.38 -8.11
CA SER A 50 12.16 -1.54 -8.11
C SER A 50 11.96 -2.13 -6.71
N ASP A 51 13.08 -2.39 -6.05
CA ASP A 51 13.07 -3.07 -4.76
C ASP A 51 12.49 -2.14 -3.68
N ILE A 52 12.79 -0.84 -3.73
CA ILE A 52 12.27 0.13 -2.77
C ILE A 52 10.74 0.28 -2.89
N SER A 53 10.15 0.42 -4.10
CA SER A 53 8.69 0.52 -4.14
C SER A 53 8.01 -0.77 -3.73
N ARG A 54 8.65 -1.94 -3.91
CA ARG A 54 8.09 -3.21 -3.40
C ARG A 54 8.08 -3.24 -1.87
N GLU A 55 9.13 -2.74 -1.23
CA GLU A 55 9.17 -2.59 0.23
C GLU A 55 8.05 -1.66 0.73
N ILE A 56 7.85 -0.52 0.06
CA ILE A 56 6.81 0.44 0.44
C ILE A 56 5.42 -0.15 0.15
N ALA A 57 5.20 -0.78 -1.00
CA ALA A 57 3.95 -1.45 -1.33
C ALA A 57 3.58 -2.51 -0.29
N ASN A 58 4.53 -3.34 0.15
CA ASN A 58 4.32 -4.30 1.22
C ASN A 58 3.92 -3.63 2.54
N ALA A 59 4.59 -2.53 2.91
CA ALA A 59 4.23 -1.77 4.11
C ALA A 59 2.83 -1.18 4.01
N LEU A 60 2.46 -0.63 2.86
CA LEU A 60 1.14 -0.08 2.61
C LEU A 60 0.06 -1.17 2.60
N ILE A 61 0.36 -2.38 2.10
CA ILE A 61 -0.55 -3.54 2.20
C ILE A 61 -0.79 -3.89 3.67
N THR A 62 0.25 -3.91 4.51
CA THR A 62 0.10 -4.12 5.95
C THR A 62 -0.77 -3.05 6.60
N VAL A 63 -0.57 -1.78 6.24
CA VAL A 63 -1.40 -0.68 6.75
C VAL A 63 -2.84 -0.81 6.28
N ALA A 64 -3.09 -1.02 4.98
CA ALA A 64 -4.42 -1.25 4.43
C ALA A 64 -5.13 -2.44 5.08
N SER A 65 -4.39 -3.51 5.39
CA SER A 65 -4.90 -4.66 6.13
C SER A 65 -5.33 -4.27 7.55
N ALA A 66 -4.51 -3.48 8.25
CA ALA A 66 -4.86 -2.95 9.57
C ALA A 66 -6.16 -2.13 9.53
N TYR A 67 -6.33 -1.28 8.52
CA TYR A 67 -7.57 -0.51 8.32
C TYR A 67 -8.77 -1.40 8.03
N LEU A 68 -8.61 -2.47 7.25
CA LEU A 68 -9.68 -3.43 7.00
C LEU A 68 -10.07 -4.20 8.28
N VAL A 69 -9.10 -4.59 9.11
CA VAL A 69 -9.37 -5.19 10.41
C VAL A 69 -10.07 -4.17 11.30
N ALA A 70 -9.60 -2.91 11.37
CA ALA A 70 -10.25 -1.83 12.12
C ALA A 70 -11.71 -1.65 11.73
N ALA A 71 -11.96 -1.54 10.43
CA ALA A 71 -13.29 -1.38 9.89
C ALA A 71 -14.19 -2.62 10.10
N SER A 72 -13.60 -3.82 10.23
CA SER A 72 -14.33 -5.08 10.45
C SER A 72 -14.64 -5.33 11.93
N TYR A 73 -13.80 -4.81 12.83
CA TYR A 73 -13.82 -5.10 14.26
C TYR A 73 -13.77 -3.82 15.10
N ASP A 74 -14.56 -2.81 14.74
CA ASP A 74 -14.55 -1.46 15.34
C ASP A 74 -14.60 -1.50 16.89
N ASP A 75 -15.33 -2.47 17.47
CA ASP A 75 -15.40 -2.72 18.91
C ASP A 75 -14.17 -3.46 19.49
N ASP A 76 -13.55 -4.41 18.76
CA ASP A 76 -12.40 -5.18 19.25
C ASP A 76 -11.07 -4.41 19.10
N ILE A 77 -10.97 -3.47 18.15
CA ILE A 77 -9.79 -2.62 17.97
C ILE A 77 -9.67 -1.60 19.09
N GLY A 78 -10.78 -1.02 19.55
CA GLY A 78 -10.80 -0.17 20.74
C GLY A 78 -10.25 -0.91 21.95
N TYR A 79 -10.72 -2.15 22.17
CA TYR A 79 -10.20 -3.03 23.21
C TYR A 79 -8.71 -3.36 23.04
N LEU A 80 -8.24 -3.62 21.82
CA LEU A 80 -6.83 -3.94 21.56
C LEU A 80 -5.90 -2.73 21.73
N LEU A 81 -6.35 -1.52 21.40
CA LEU A 81 -5.62 -0.27 21.67
C LEU A 81 -5.57 0.06 23.16
N GLU A 82 -6.67 -0.15 23.89
CA GLU A 82 -6.70 -0.03 25.35
C GLU A 82 -5.77 -1.06 26.02
N VAL A 83 -5.74 -2.30 25.50
CA VAL A 83 -4.83 -3.35 25.95
C VAL A 83 -3.37 -3.00 25.61
N ASP A 84 -3.06 -2.42 24.44
CA ASP A 84 -1.72 -1.92 24.09
C ASP A 84 -1.27 -0.82 25.04
N GLU A 85 -2.14 0.16 25.35
CA GLU A 85 -1.82 1.25 26.27
C GLU A 85 -1.55 0.72 27.69
N GLN A 86 -2.38 -0.21 28.18
CA GLN A 86 -2.19 -0.88 29.47
C GLN A 86 -0.92 -1.74 29.52
N LEU A 87 -0.60 -2.45 28.44
CA LEU A 87 0.63 -3.25 28.31
C LEU A 87 1.87 -2.35 28.26
N ARG A 88 1.85 -1.26 27.50
CA ARG A 88 2.94 -0.28 27.47
C ARG A 88 3.17 0.33 28.85
N GLU A 89 2.09 0.69 29.54
CA GLU A 89 2.18 1.21 30.91
C GLU A 89 2.76 0.15 31.85
N PHE A 90 2.35 -1.12 31.73
CA PHE A 90 2.87 -2.22 32.54
C PHE A 90 4.35 -2.53 32.25
N LEU A 91 4.74 -2.58 30.98
CA LEU A 91 6.12 -2.84 30.55
C LEU A 91 7.06 -1.69 30.89
N SER A 92 6.56 -0.45 30.90
CA SER A 92 7.32 0.73 31.34
C SER A 92 7.62 0.76 32.85
N LYS A 93 6.93 -0.06 33.65
CA LYS A 93 7.09 -0.15 35.11
C LYS A 93 8.07 -1.26 35.55
N GLY A 94 8.65 -2.03 34.63
CA GLY A 94 9.59 -3.12 34.93
C GLY A 94 10.96 -2.95 34.24
N PRO A 95 11.98 -3.76 34.60
CA PRO A 95 13.28 -3.78 33.94
C PRO A 95 13.17 -4.58 32.64
N VAL A 96 12.37 -4.11 31.71
CA VAL A 96 12.17 -4.74 30.40
C VAL A 96 13.13 -4.07 29.42
N SER A 97 13.83 -4.85 28.61
CA SER A 97 14.71 -4.27 27.59
C SER A 97 13.89 -3.71 26.44
N ASP A 98 14.33 -2.60 25.84
CA ASP A 98 13.68 -1.99 24.67
C ASP A 98 13.43 -3.01 23.55
N ARG A 99 14.38 -3.94 23.35
CA ARG A 99 14.25 -5.03 22.37
C ARG A 99 13.07 -5.98 22.63
N PHE A 100 12.76 -6.28 23.89
CA PHE A 100 11.63 -7.13 24.23
C PHE A 100 10.31 -6.40 24.00
N VAL A 101 10.27 -5.10 24.27
CA VAL A 101 9.11 -4.25 23.95
C VAL A 101 8.88 -4.22 22.44
N ASP A 102 9.94 -4.02 21.66
CA ASP A 102 9.87 -4.03 20.19
C ASP A 102 9.36 -5.38 19.65
N GLU A 103 9.87 -6.51 20.16
CA GLU A 103 9.43 -7.86 19.74
C GLU A 103 7.96 -8.14 20.11
N VAL A 104 7.48 -7.67 21.26
CA VAL A 104 6.07 -7.84 21.67
C VAL A 104 5.13 -6.97 20.81
N VAL A 105 5.52 -5.72 20.54
CA VAL A 105 4.76 -4.80 19.69
C VAL A 105 4.72 -5.31 18.24
N GLU A 106 5.84 -5.78 17.69
CA GLU A 106 5.89 -6.40 16.36
C GLU A 106 4.96 -7.62 16.27
N ASN A 107 4.96 -8.49 17.28
CA ASN A 107 4.07 -9.65 17.31
C ASN A 107 2.59 -9.27 17.41
N MET A 108 2.24 -8.23 18.19
CA MET A 108 0.85 -7.76 18.29
C MET A 108 0.38 -7.08 17.01
N GLN A 109 1.22 -6.26 16.37
CA GLN A 109 0.92 -5.67 15.06
C GLN A 109 0.76 -6.75 13.99
N THR A 110 1.56 -7.82 14.05
CA THR A 110 1.41 -8.99 13.17
C THR A 110 0.04 -9.65 13.38
N ASN A 111 -0.36 -9.92 14.63
CA ASN A 111 -1.68 -10.50 14.94
C ASN A 111 -2.87 -9.58 14.58
N LEU A 112 -2.71 -8.26 14.67
CA LEU A 112 -3.72 -7.26 14.31
C LEU A 112 -3.87 -7.07 12.80
N THR A 113 -2.82 -7.31 12.02
CA THR A 113 -2.83 -7.07 10.56
C THR A 113 -2.97 -8.34 9.73
N ASP A 114 -2.67 -9.51 10.30
CA ASP A 114 -2.63 -10.78 9.58
C ASP A 114 -3.96 -11.25 8.99
N GLY A 115 -5.10 -10.74 9.48
CA GLY A 115 -6.43 -11.10 8.97
C GLY A 115 -6.61 -10.79 7.47
N PHE A 116 -6.05 -9.68 6.99
CA PHE A 116 -6.24 -9.23 5.60
C PHE A 116 -4.96 -9.11 4.76
N VAL A 117 -3.76 -9.29 5.33
CA VAL A 117 -2.51 -9.21 4.55
C VAL A 117 -2.48 -10.24 3.40
N LYS A 118 -2.76 -11.51 3.70
CA LYS A 118 -2.78 -12.57 2.69
C LYS A 118 -3.94 -12.39 1.70
N PRO A 119 -5.18 -12.11 2.14
CA PRO A 119 -6.27 -11.74 1.23
C PRO A 119 -5.93 -10.58 0.29
N LEU A 120 -5.32 -9.49 0.77
CA LEU A 120 -4.94 -8.35 -0.07
C LEU A 120 -3.85 -8.71 -1.09
N LYS A 121 -2.84 -9.48 -0.68
CA LYS A 121 -1.82 -9.99 -1.62
C LYS A 121 -2.45 -10.89 -2.70
N ASN A 122 -3.43 -11.72 -2.33
CA ASN A 122 -4.16 -12.54 -3.29
C ASN A 122 -5.01 -11.69 -4.24
N PHE A 123 -5.68 -10.64 -3.75
CA PHE A 123 -6.43 -9.69 -4.58
C PHE A 123 -5.54 -9.01 -5.62
N ILE A 124 -4.40 -8.46 -5.18
CA ILE A 124 -3.42 -7.83 -6.08
C ILE A 124 -2.89 -8.86 -7.10
N GLY A 125 -2.54 -10.07 -6.63
CA GLY A 125 -2.08 -11.17 -7.47
C GLY A 125 -3.13 -11.68 -8.46
N HIS A 126 -4.41 -11.62 -8.13
CA HIS A 126 -5.52 -12.03 -8.99
C HIS A 126 -5.67 -11.10 -10.19
N ILE A 127 -5.53 -9.78 -10.01
CA ILE A 127 -5.46 -8.84 -11.14
C ILE A 127 -4.19 -9.10 -11.96
N GLY A 128 -3.08 -9.38 -11.30
CA GLY A 128 -1.86 -9.91 -11.93
C GLY A 128 -1.16 -8.95 -12.90
N LYS A 129 -1.53 -7.67 -12.88
CA LYS A 129 -0.98 -6.62 -13.74
C LYS A 129 -0.87 -5.31 -12.96
N ASP A 130 0.19 -4.55 -13.24
CA ASP A 130 0.42 -3.25 -12.64
C ASP A 130 -0.65 -2.25 -13.09
N VAL A 131 -1.04 -2.30 -14.37
CA VAL A 131 -2.05 -1.44 -15.00
C VAL A 131 -3.23 -2.29 -15.47
N PHE A 132 -4.43 -1.89 -15.10
CA PHE A 132 -5.65 -2.67 -15.32
C PHE A 132 -6.87 -1.77 -15.55
N SER A 133 -7.90 -2.36 -16.14
CA SER A 133 -9.15 -1.71 -16.50
C SER A 133 -10.12 -1.62 -15.32
N LYS A 134 -11.11 -0.72 -15.43
CA LYS A 134 -12.26 -0.67 -14.52
C LYS A 134 -12.98 -2.01 -14.37
N SER A 135 -13.13 -2.76 -15.46
CA SER A 135 -13.76 -4.09 -15.44
C SER A 135 -12.95 -5.11 -14.67
N GLU A 136 -11.62 -5.10 -14.81
CA GLU A 136 -10.73 -5.98 -14.05
C GLU A 136 -10.77 -5.65 -12.56
N LEU A 137 -10.75 -4.36 -12.20
CA LEU A 137 -10.90 -3.90 -10.81
C LEU A 137 -12.24 -4.35 -10.21
N SER A 138 -13.34 -4.10 -10.92
CA SER A 138 -14.69 -4.44 -10.45
C SER A 138 -14.87 -5.95 -10.26
N GLY A 139 -14.33 -6.76 -11.18
CA GLY A 139 -14.35 -8.21 -11.09
C GLY A 139 -13.55 -8.73 -9.89
N ALA A 140 -12.33 -8.22 -9.69
CA ALA A 140 -11.48 -8.60 -8.57
C ALA A 140 -12.11 -8.21 -7.22
N ILE A 141 -12.78 -7.06 -7.11
CA ILE A 141 -13.48 -6.63 -5.89
C ILE A 141 -14.63 -7.60 -5.60
N GLN A 142 -15.42 -8.00 -6.60
CA GLN A 142 -16.51 -8.96 -6.43
C GLN A 142 -15.99 -10.32 -5.95
N GLU A 143 -14.88 -10.80 -6.51
CA GLU A 143 -14.26 -12.05 -6.09
C GLU A 143 -13.73 -11.98 -4.65
N PHE A 144 -12.98 -10.92 -4.33
CA PHE A 144 -12.50 -10.67 -2.97
C PHE A 144 -13.64 -10.64 -1.95
N THR A 145 -14.73 -9.96 -2.29
CA THR A 145 -15.92 -9.86 -1.44
C THR A 145 -16.56 -11.23 -1.22
N ARG A 146 -16.64 -12.06 -2.27
CA ARG A 146 -17.19 -13.41 -2.17
C ARG A 146 -16.34 -14.33 -1.31
N GLU A 147 -15.02 -14.21 -1.39
CA GLU A 147 -14.06 -15.07 -0.69
C GLU A 147 -13.86 -14.66 0.78
N ASN A 148 -14.07 -13.38 1.10
CA ASN A 148 -13.89 -12.83 2.44
C ASN A 148 -15.24 -12.38 3.00
N LYS A 149 -15.97 -13.33 3.63
CA LYS A 149 -17.34 -13.10 4.14
C LYS A 149 -17.45 -11.96 5.17
N ASP A 150 -16.41 -11.78 5.97
CA ASP A 150 -16.33 -10.70 6.97
C ASP A 150 -16.31 -9.33 6.28
N TYR A 151 -15.57 -9.21 5.18
CA TYR A 151 -15.54 -8.01 4.34
C TYR A 151 -16.88 -7.74 3.64
N ASN A 152 -17.57 -8.77 3.13
CA ASN A 152 -18.88 -8.61 2.48
C ASN A 152 -19.93 -7.99 3.43
N SER A 153 -19.91 -8.38 4.70
CA SER A 153 -20.81 -7.83 5.71
C SER A 153 -20.49 -6.36 5.98
N MET A 154 -19.21 -5.98 5.99
CA MET A 154 -18.74 -4.61 6.20
C MET A 154 -19.05 -3.69 5.01
N ALA A 155 -18.81 -4.15 3.77
CA ALA A 155 -19.06 -3.38 2.55
C ALA A 155 -20.52 -2.97 2.35
N GLN A 156 -21.46 -3.71 2.96
CA GLN A 156 -22.90 -3.39 2.94
C GLN A 156 -23.29 -2.27 3.92
N ASN A 157 -22.47 -2.02 4.95
CA ASN A 157 -22.81 -1.11 6.05
C ASN A 157 -22.16 0.28 5.91
N PHE A 158 -20.97 0.39 5.30
CA PHE A 158 -20.23 1.65 5.24
C PHE A 158 -19.47 1.84 3.91
N ASN A 159 -19.77 2.92 3.17
CA ASN A 159 -19.09 3.26 1.91
C ASN A 159 -17.59 3.56 2.09
N LEU A 160 -17.17 4.11 3.24
CA LEU A 160 -15.76 4.38 3.55
C LEU A 160 -14.93 3.09 3.77
N ASN A 161 -15.61 1.97 4.01
CA ASN A 161 -14.96 0.68 4.29
C ASN A 161 -14.81 -0.17 3.02
N ARG A 162 -15.05 0.42 1.84
CA ARG A 162 -14.81 -0.25 0.57
C ARG A 162 -13.32 -0.42 0.34
N LEU A 163 -12.93 -1.62 -0.08
CA LEU A 163 -11.56 -2.06 -0.35
C LEU A 163 -10.85 -1.06 -1.25
N GLU A 164 -11.47 -0.68 -2.36
CA GLU A 164 -10.90 0.26 -3.33
C GLU A 164 -10.62 1.64 -2.73
N ASN A 165 -11.44 2.11 -1.79
CA ASN A 165 -11.27 3.38 -1.10
C ASN A 165 -10.14 3.29 -0.08
N ILE A 166 -10.04 2.18 0.65
CA ILE A 166 -8.93 1.93 1.57
C ILE A 166 -7.61 1.85 0.78
N LEU A 167 -7.58 1.11 -0.33
CA LEU A 167 -6.41 1.06 -1.21
C LEU A 167 -6.08 2.45 -1.77
N TRP A 168 -7.09 3.26 -2.10
CA TRP A 168 -6.91 4.61 -2.63
C TRP A 168 -6.28 5.54 -1.59
N ILE A 169 -6.87 5.64 -0.40
CA ILE A 169 -6.41 6.50 0.70
C ILE A 169 -4.98 6.14 1.14
N GLN A 170 -4.63 4.84 1.12
CA GLN A 170 -3.27 4.40 1.42
C GLN A 170 -2.28 4.61 0.25
N GLY A 171 -2.74 5.13 -0.90
CA GLY A 171 -1.95 5.29 -2.11
C GLY A 171 -1.52 3.96 -2.73
N LEU A 172 -2.20 2.85 -2.44
CA LEU A 172 -1.95 1.55 -3.06
C LEU A 172 -2.55 1.42 -4.44
N ILE A 173 -3.63 2.13 -4.74
CA ILE A 173 -4.21 2.19 -6.08
C ILE A 173 -4.20 3.64 -6.56
N GLY A 174 -3.95 3.81 -7.84
CA GLY A 174 -4.05 5.08 -8.54
C GLY A 174 -4.90 4.94 -9.81
N TYR A 175 -5.21 6.05 -10.43
CA TYR A 175 -5.93 6.08 -11.70
C TYR A 175 -5.19 6.92 -12.74
N ARG A 176 -5.54 6.72 -14.00
CA ARG A 176 -5.06 7.52 -15.13
C ARG A 176 -6.24 8.30 -15.73
N PRO A 177 -6.21 9.64 -15.75
CA PRO A 177 -7.25 10.44 -16.39
C PRO A 177 -7.25 10.28 -17.91
N GLU A 178 -8.43 10.36 -18.53
CA GLU A 178 -8.64 10.17 -19.97
C GLU A 178 -8.28 11.39 -20.83
N ASN A 179 -7.93 12.52 -20.23
CA ASN A 179 -7.72 13.77 -20.96
C ASN A 179 -6.24 14.12 -21.17
N GLY A 180 -5.84 14.19 -22.45
CA GLY A 180 -4.72 14.99 -22.94
C GLY A 180 -3.54 14.17 -23.45
N GLY A 181 -3.14 14.37 -24.72
CA GLY A 181 -1.99 13.74 -25.37
C GLY A 181 -0.62 14.20 -24.84
N GLY A 182 -0.44 14.21 -23.52
CA GLY A 182 0.82 14.45 -22.81
C GLY A 182 1.29 13.22 -22.03
N ASP A 183 2.43 13.36 -21.35
CA ASP A 183 3.12 12.29 -20.63
C ASP A 183 2.20 11.48 -19.69
N VAL A 184 2.38 10.16 -19.69
CA VAL A 184 1.59 9.19 -18.95
C VAL A 184 1.74 9.43 -17.44
N SER A 185 0.80 10.18 -16.86
CA SER A 185 0.81 10.51 -15.43
C SER A 185 -0.27 9.71 -14.69
N TYR A 186 0.12 8.99 -13.65
CA TYR A 186 -0.77 8.29 -12.74
C TYR A 186 -0.96 9.10 -11.47
N TYR A 187 -2.19 9.13 -10.97
CA TYR A 187 -2.56 9.89 -9.78
C TYR A 187 -2.89 8.93 -8.65
N PHE A 188 -2.32 9.19 -7.49
CA PHE A 188 -2.54 8.48 -6.24
C PHE A 188 -3.11 9.45 -5.21
N SER A 189 -3.80 8.96 -4.19
CA SER A 189 -4.36 9.84 -3.15
C SER A 189 -3.26 10.67 -2.49
N ASP A 190 -3.47 11.98 -2.43
CA ASP A 190 -2.75 12.87 -1.51
C ASP A 190 -3.55 13.00 -0.20
N VAL A 191 -2.87 13.38 0.88
CA VAL A 191 -3.39 13.47 2.26
C VAL A 191 -4.56 14.47 2.40
N ASN A 192 -4.88 15.23 1.34
CA ASN A 192 -5.89 16.29 1.30
C ASN A 192 -7.03 16.08 0.28
N GLU A 193 -7.12 14.93 -0.39
CA GLU A 193 -8.11 14.71 -1.46
C GLU A 193 -9.22 13.70 -1.10
N GLN A 194 -10.23 13.63 -1.97
CA GLN A 194 -11.45 12.81 -1.86
C GLN A 194 -11.17 11.40 -1.33
N THR A 195 -11.98 10.93 -0.38
CA THR A 195 -11.86 9.59 0.23
C THR A 195 -12.23 8.46 -0.71
N ASP A 196 -12.96 8.76 -1.78
CA ASP A 196 -13.41 7.78 -2.76
C ASP A 196 -12.46 7.70 -3.95
N LEU A 197 -12.11 6.46 -4.35
CA LEU A 197 -11.41 6.22 -5.61
C LEU A 197 -12.26 6.75 -6.77
N PRO A 198 -11.71 7.57 -7.69
CA PRO A 198 -12.43 8.00 -8.89
C PRO A 198 -12.77 6.83 -9.83
N MET A 199 -13.97 6.27 -9.68
CA MET A 199 -14.46 5.10 -10.43
C MET A 199 -14.96 5.44 -11.85
N ASN A 200 -14.84 6.69 -12.29
CA ASN A 200 -15.27 7.18 -13.60
C ASN A 200 -14.17 7.06 -14.67
N HIS A 201 -12.99 6.54 -14.33
CA HIS A 201 -11.88 6.35 -15.26
C HIS A 201 -11.77 4.91 -15.76
N ASP A 202 -11.25 4.74 -16.97
CA ASP A 202 -11.07 3.42 -17.58
C ASP A 202 -9.83 2.67 -17.10
N THR A 203 -8.79 3.36 -16.62
CA THR A 203 -7.48 2.77 -16.29
C THR A 203 -7.04 3.07 -14.87
N TYR A 204 -6.63 2.02 -14.17
CA TYR A 204 -6.11 2.03 -12.80
C TYR A 204 -4.73 1.39 -12.75
N VAL A 205 -4.00 1.67 -11.68
CA VAL A 205 -2.65 1.17 -11.46
C VAL A 205 -2.46 0.83 -9.98
N PHE A 206 -1.75 -0.25 -9.66
CA PHE A 206 -1.27 -0.44 -8.29
C PHE A 206 0.02 0.33 -8.06
N PHE A 207 0.20 0.86 -6.86
CA PHE A 207 1.51 1.24 -6.37
C PHE A 207 2.29 -0.02 -6.08
N ARG A 208 2.85 -0.51 -7.18
CA ARG A 208 3.67 -1.69 -7.32
C ARG A 208 3.06 -2.99 -6.80
N ALA A 209 2.18 -3.56 -7.64
CA ALA A 209 2.28 -4.99 -7.99
C ALA A 209 3.41 -5.15 -9.02
#